data_AF-A0A2X2YFT0-F1
#
_entry.id   AF-A0A2X2YFT0-F1
#
_cell.length_a   1.000
_cell.length_b   1.000
_cell.length_c   1.000
_cell.angle_alpha   90.00
_cell.angle_beta   90.00
_cell.angle_gamma   90.00
#
_symmetry.space_group_name_H-M   'P 1'
#
loop_
_entity.id
_entity.type
_entity.pdbx_description
1 polymer ?
#
loop_
_entity_poly.entity_id
_entity_poly.type
_entity_poly.pdbx_seq_one_letter_code
_entity_poly.pdbx_strand_id
1 'polypeptide(L)'
;MGLFGLFGREKEFELDKVKDVKKEKFLREYSDNNTEEILYFDNLNFKLAIVEVLMYELNLLEPRFDIYDFADKYKEKEIDTDSYTVIEPALNFFREISIPKKFAQYVEQIYMDGGNEVYMNIIPHWDGEDDCFDLNNVTISELSQFPNLRKATIMSSDFDKVKEIFDAENIDVELL
;
A
#
# COMPACT_ATOMS: atom_id res chain seq x y z
N MET A 1 -45.90 -37.84 -29.20
CA MET A 1 -46.36 -36.79 -28.27
C MET A 1 -45.27 -36.61 -27.21
N GLY A 2 -44.77 -35.37 -27.03
CA GLY A 2 -43.75 -34.91 -26.06
C GLY A 2 -42.30 -35.30 -26.42
N LEU A 3 -41.38 -34.46 -26.91
CA LEU A 3 -40.99 -33.04 -26.74
C LEU A 3 -40.09 -32.77 -25.50
N PHE A 4 -38.78 -32.52 -25.76
CA PHE A 4 -37.77 -31.69 -25.06
C PHE A 4 -37.61 -31.89 -23.52
N GLY A 5 -36.43 -32.10 -22.92
CA GLY A 5 -35.12 -31.48 -23.12
C GLY A 5 -34.84 -30.50 -21.97
N LEU A 6 -33.87 -30.76 -21.09
CA LEU A 6 -32.75 -29.85 -20.79
C LEU A 6 -31.79 -30.44 -19.76
N PHE A 7 -30.54 -30.48 -20.20
CA PHE A 7 -29.31 -30.75 -19.48
C PHE A 7 -28.90 -29.50 -18.69
N GLY A 8 -28.17 -29.66 -17.58
CA GLY A 8 -27.33 -28.61 -17.01
C GLY A 8 -27.78 -28.05 -15.66
N ARG A 9 -27.32 -28.66 -14.58
CA ARG A 9 -26.94 -27.97 -13.35
C ARG A 9 -25.52 -28.43 -13.02
N GLU A 10 -24.74 -27.55 -12.38
CA GLU A 10 -23.33 -27.71 -11.98
C GLU A 10 -22.31 -27.12 -12.97
N LYS A 11 -22.19 -25.79 -12.98
CA LYS A 11 -20.96 -25.09 -13.39
C LYS A 11 -20.98 -23.62 -12.93
N GLU A 12 -21.00 -23.39 -11.63
CA GLU A 12 -20.87 -22.01 -11.10
C GLU A 12 -20.12 -21.90 -9.75
N PHE A 13 -19.61 -23.00 -9.18
CA PHE A 13 -18.95 -22.98 -7.86
C PHE A 13 -17.44 -23.28 -7.86
N GLU A 14 -16.84 -23.50 -9.03
CA GLU A 14 -15.41 -23.86 -9.13
C GLU A 14 -14.51 -22.72 -9.64
N LEU A 15 -15.04 -21.66 -10.25
CA LEU A 15 -14.18 -20.65 -10.88
C LEU A 15 -13.54 -19.66 -9.88
N ASP A 16 -14.26 -19.27 -8.82
CA ASP A 16 -13.77 -18.29 -7.84
C ASP A 16 -12.77 -18.92 -6.86
N LYS A 17 -13.04 -20.12 -6.38
CA LYS A 17 -12.10 -20.86 -5.52
C LYS A 17 -10.77 -21.13 -6.19
N VAL A 18 -10.74 -21.32 -7.52
CA VAL A 18 -9.50 -21.58 -8.26
C VAL A 18 -8.63 -20.33 -8.40
N LYS A 19 -9.22 -19.12 -8.39
CA LYS A 19 -8.45 -17.85 -8.39
C LYS A 19 -7.84 -17.56 -7.04
N ASP A 20 -8.60 -17.73 -5.96
CA ASP A 20 -8.11 -17.55 -4.59
C ASP A 20 -7.04 -18.58 -4.25
N VAL A 21 -7.26 -19.86 -4.60
CA VAL A 21 -6.25 -20.91 -4.39
C VAL A 21 -5.00 -20.66 -5.24
N LYS A 22 -5.10 -20.02 -6.41
CA LYS A 22 -3.91 -19.63 -7.20
C LYS A 22 -3.21 -18.39 -6.64
N LYS A 23 -3.92 -17.38 -6.14
CA LYS A 23 -3.36 -16.21 -5.46
C LYS A 23 -2.66 -16.66 -4.17
N GLU A 24 -3.34 -17.44 -3.34
CA GLU A 24 -2.79 -18.03 -2.11
C GLU A 24 -1.61 -18.95 -2.41
N LYS A 25 -1.69 -19.80 -3.44
CA LYS A 25 -0.57 -20.66 -3.85
C LYS A 25 0.60 -19.85 -4.40
N PHE A 26 0.37 -18.77 -5.14
CA PHE A 26 1.42 -17.88 -5.63
C PHE A 26 2.08 -17.12 -4.47
N LEU A 27 1.30 -16.57 -3.54
CA LEU A 27 1.80 -15.92 -2.33
C LEU A 27 2.58 -16.91 -1.44
N ARG A 28 2.11 -18.16 -1.33
CA ARG A 28 2.73 -19.23 -0.54
C ARG A 28 3.97 -19.83 -1.21
N GLU A 29 3.98 -20.00 -2.53
CA GLU A 29 5.17 -20.42 -3.28
C GLU A 29 6.22 -19.31 -3.36
N TYR A 30 5.82 -18.02 -3.31
CA TYR A 30 6.74 -16.90 -3.17
C TYR A 30 7.33 -16.81 -1.75
N SER A 31 6.53 -17.05 -0.71
CA SER A 31 7.00 -17.10 0.68
C SER A 31 7.87 -18.31 0.99
N ASP A 32 7.54 -19.48 0.43
CA ASP A 32 8.22 -20.75 0.73
C ASP A 32 9.56 -20.92 -0.01
N ASN A 33 9.82 -20.12 -1.06
CA ASN A 33 11.08 -20.16 -1.82
C ASN A 33 11.99 -18.96 -1.58
N ASN A 34 11.57 -17.97 -0.78
CA ASN A 34 12.35 -16.77 -0.52
C ASN A 34 12.25 -16.44 0.98
N THR A 35 13.27 -16.85 1.74
CA THR A 35 13.51 -16.41 3.12
C THR A 35 13.95 -14.94 3.16
N GLU A 36 13.32 -14.09 2.36
CA GLU A 36 13.63 -12.68 2.27
C GLU A 36 12.91 -11.98 3.41
N GLU A 37 13.68 -11.42 4.35
CA GLU A 37 13.12 -10.65 5.45
C GLU A 37 12.30 -9.48 4.91
N ILE A 38 11.12 -9.26 5.50
CA ILE A 38 10.22 -8.16 5.13
C ILE A 38 10.27 -7.07 6.19
N LEU A 39 9.96 -5.84 5.79
CA LEU A 39 9.75 -4.73 6.71
C LEU A 39 8.43 -4.89 7.46
N TYR A 40 8.42 -4.41 8.70
CA TYR A 40 7.28 -4.43 9.59
C TYR A 40 6.75 -3.01 9.80
N PHE A 41 5.42 -2.87 9.84
CA PHE A 41 4.74 -1.60 10.02
C PHE A 41 3.56 -1.77 10.98
N ASP A 42 3.55 -0.99 12.05
CA ASP A 42 2.40 -0.81 12.93
C ASP A 42 1.51 0.33 12.40
N ASN A 43 2.09 1.28 11.67
CA ASN A 43 1.45 2.46 11.14
C ASN A 43 1.28 2.38 9.62
N LEU A 44 0.02 2.40 9.16
CA LEU A 44 -0.28 2.35 7.73
C LEU A 44 0.24 3.57 6.99
N ASN A 45 0.08 4.78 7.53
CA ASN A 45 0.48 6.01 6.86
C ASN A 45 2.01 6.09 6.71
N PHE A 46 2.77 5.57 7.67
CA PHE A 46 4.21 5.39 7.52
C PHE A 46 4.53 4.40 6.39
N LYS A 47 3.83 3.26 6.34
CA LYS A 47 3.98 2.29 5.25
C LYS A 47 3.71 2.93 3.90
N LEU A 48 2.66 3.74 3.77
CA LEU A 48 2.32 4.45 2.54
C LEU A 48 3.43 5.42 2.12
N ALA A 49 4.00 6.18 3.05
CA ALA A 49 5.15 7.06 2.77
C ALA A 49 6.39 6.28 2.28
N ILE A 50 6.64 5.09 2.83
CA ILE A 50 7.73 4.21 2.34
C ILE A 50 7.40 3.64 0.96
N VAL A 51 6.14 3.30 0.70
CA VAL A 51 5.70 2.85 -0.62
C VAL A 51 5.87 3.96 -1.65
N GLU A 52 5.58 5.22 -1.30
CA GLU A 52 5.82 6.37 -2.18
C GLU A 52 7.25 6.37 -2.72
N VAL A 53 8.22 6.39 -1.80
CA VAL A 53 9.65 6.40 -2.12
C VAL A 53 10.05 5.15 -2.92
N LEU A 54 9.68 3.96 -2.46
CA LEU A 54 10.18 2.72 -3.06
C LEU A 54 9.52 2.39 -4.40
N MET A 55 8.22 2.62 -4.55
CA MET A 55 7.45 2.25 -5.73
C MET A 55 7.48 3.35 -6.79
N TYR A 56 7.28 4.60 -6.40
CA TYR A 56 7.01 5.68 -7.34
C TYR A 56 8.25 6.53 -7.63
N GLU A 57 9.07 6.82 -6.61
CA GLU A 57 10.31 7.60 -6.80
C GLU A 57 11.47 6.71 -7.30
N LEU A 58 11.75 5.62 -6.59
CA LEU A 58 12.91 4.77 -6.86
C LEU A 58 12.63 3.61 -7.83
N ASN A 59 11.36 3.29 -8.09
CA ASN A 59 10.94 2.16 -8.95
C ASN A 59 11.57 0.81 -8.54
N LEU A 60 11.72 0.57 -7.23
CA LEU A 60 12.26 -0.66 -6.65
C LEU A 60 11.18 -1.66 -6.26
N LEU A 61 9.97 -1.18 -5.96
CA LEU A 61 8.84 -2.01 -5.55
C LEU A 61 7.90 -2.25 -6.73
N GLU A 62 7.94 -3.45 -7.29
CA GLU A 62 7.16 -3.85 -8.47
C GLU A 62 6.12 -4.95 -8.15
N PRO A 63 5.02 -5.04 -8.91
CA PRO A 63 4.62 -4.09 -9.97
C PRO A 63 4.16 -2.74 -9.40
N ARG A 64 4.40 -1.65 -10.15
CA ARG A 64 3.85 -0.32 -9.82
C ARG A 64 2.32 -0.41 -9.81
N PHE A 65 1.70 0.13 -8.77
CA PHE A 65 0.25 0.24 -8.69
C PHE A 65 -0.21 1.50 -9.43
N ASP A 66 -1.32 1.38 -10.14
CA ASP A 66 -2.01 2.48 -10.80
C ASP A 66 -3.51 2.19 -10.74
N ILE A 67 -4.28 3.16 -10.25
CA ILE A 67 -5.69 2.99 -9.93
C ILE A 67 -6.55 2.77 -11.18
N TYR A 68 -6.19 3.36 -12.32
CA TYR A 68 -6.90 3.18 -13.60
C TYR A 68 -6.67 1.76 -14.11
N ASP A 69 -5.41 1.35 -14.13
CA ASP A 69 -4.98 0.01 -14.53
C ASP A 69 -5.57 -1.08 -13.62
N PHE A 70 -5.72 -0.77 -12.33
CA PHE A 70 -6.35 -1.63 -11.35
C PHE A 70 -7.87 -1.70 -11.54
N ALA A 71 -8.54 -0.57 -11.75
CA ALA A 71 -9.98 -0.48 -12.01
C ALA A 71 -10.41 -1.30 -13.24
N ASP A 72 -9.64 -1.25 -14.34
CA ASP A 72 -9.90 -2.03 -15.54
C ASP A 72 -9.88 -3.55 -15.30
N LYS A 73 -9.03 -3.99 -14.38
CA LYS A 73 -8.79 -5.42 -14.09
C LYS A 73 -9.68 -5.94 -12.96
N TYR A 74 -10.09 -5.10 -12.02
CA TYR A 74 -10.90 -5.48 -10.87
C TYR A 74 -12.33 -5.85 -11.31
N LYS A 75 -12.81 -7.03 -10.89
CA LYS A 75 -14.08 -7.61 -11.38
C LYS A 75 -15.18 -7.72 -10.33
N GLU A 76 -14.84 -7.54 -9.05
CA GLU A 76 -15.80 -7.69 -7.95
C GLU A 76 -16.77 -6.50 -7.90
N LYS A 77 -16.27 -5.29 -8.18
CA LYS A 77 -17.05 -4.06 -8.21
C LYS A 77 -16.41 -3.06 -9.16
N GLU A 78 -17.24 -2.18 -9.72
CA GLU A 78 -16.75 -0.96 -10.38
C GLU A 78 -16.00 -0.08 -9.38
N ILE A 79 -14.82 0.38 -9.78
CA ILE A 79 -14.00 1.34 -9.03
C ILE A 79 -14.25 2.71 -9.63
N ASP A 80 -14.65 3.65 -8.78
CA ASP A 80 -14.78 5.06 -9.14
C ASP A 80 -13.39 5.72 -9.07
N THR A 81 -12.73 5.85 -10.22
CA THR A 81 -11.43 6.53 -10.32
C THR A 81 -11.55 8.04 -10.19
N ASP A 82 -12.76 8.59 -10.04
CA ASP A 82 -13.03 9.99 -9.73
C ASP A 82 -13.49 10.19 -8.26
N SER A 83 -13.19 9.23 -7.39
CA SER A 83 -13.57 9.28 -5.97
C SER A 83 -12.84 10.38 -5.18
N TYR A 84 -13.58 11.03 -4.29
CA TYR A 84 -13.08 11.96 -3.26
C TYR A 84 -12.93 11.28 -1.89
N THR A 85 -13.16 9.98 -1.83
CA THR A 85 -13.00 9.17 -0.62
C THR A 85 -12.18 7.91 -0.90
N VAL A 86 -11.78 7.23 0.16
CA VAL A 86 -10.97 6.01 0.10
C VAL A 86 -11.60 4.94 -0.80
N ILE A 87 -10.83 4.51 -1.79
CA ILE A 87 -11.10 3.31 -2.56
C ILE A 87 -10.52 2.12 -1.79
N GLU A 88 -11.36 1.47 -1.00
CA GLU A 88 -10.96 0.36 -0.12
C GLU A 88 -10.15 -0.76 -0.82
N PRO A 89 -10.51 -1.21 -2.05
CA PRO A 89 -9.67 -2.16 -2.78
C PRO A 89 -8.23 -1.69 -3.02
N ALA A 90 -8.00 -0.39 -3.27
CA ALA A 90 -6.68 0.18 -3.48
C ALA A 90 -5.91 0.28 -2.15
N LEU A 91 -6.56 0.76 -1.09
CA LEU A 91 -5.96 0.79 0.26
C LEU A 91 -5.53 -0.62 0.71
N ASN A 92 -6.35 -1.63 0.44
CA ASN A 92 -6.06 -3.01 0.80
C ASN A 92 -4.87 -3.58 0.01
N PHE A 93 -4.67 -3.18 -1.25
CA PHE A 93 -3.44 -3.53 -1.97
C PHE A 93 -2.21 -3.04 -1.19
N PHE A 94 -2.14 -1.76 -0.84
CA PHE A 94 -0.99 -1.22 -0.10
C PHE A 94 -0.86 -1.79 1.32
N ARG A 95 -1.97 -2.17 1.94
CA ARG A 95 -1.96 -2.89 3.23
C ARG A 95 -1.33 -4.28 3.09
N GLU A 96 -1.63 -5.01 2.02
CA GLU A 96 -1.20 -6.39 1.80
C GLU A 96 0.21 -6.53 1.21
N ILE A 97 0.70 -5.55 0.45
CA ILE A 97 2.04 -5.67 -0.16
C ILE A 97 3.12 -5.85 0.91
N SER A 98 3.99 -6.83 0.69
CA SER A 98 5.18 -7.04 1.50
C SER A 98 6.34 -6.26 0.92
N ILE A 99 7.08 -5.55 1.75
CA ILE A 99 8.24 -4.75 1.32
C ILE A 99 9.51 -5.49 1.75
N PRO A 100 10.36 -5.97 0.81
CA PRO A 100 11.62 -6.60 1.15
C PRO A 100 12.53 -5.66 1.95
N LYS A 101 13.06 -6.15 3.06
CA LYS A 101 13.94 -5.39 3.97
C LYS A 101 15.22 -4.89 3.29
N LYS A 102 15.69 -5.58 2.25
CA LYS A 102 16.84 -5.12 1.45
C LYS A 102 16.65 -3.72 0.86
N PHE A 103 15.42 -3.26 0.69
CA PHE A 103 15.13 -1.95 0.13
C PHE A 103 15.24 -0.80 1.13
N ALA A 104 15.20 -1.08 2.44
CA ALA A 104 15.25 -0.03 3.46
C ALA A 104 16.53 0.81 3.43
N GLN A 105 17.63 0.25 2.93
CA GLN A 105 18.88 1.00 2.77
C GLN A 105 18.81 2.12 1.73
N TYR A 106 17.82 2.10 0.81
CA TYR A 106 17.70 3.09 -0.25
C TYR A 106 16.78 4.27 0.12
N VAL A 107 16.04 4.16 1.23
CA VAL A 107 15.20 5.25 1.72
C VAL A 107 16.07 6.21 2.52
N GLU A 108 16.41 7.35 1.91
CA GLU A 108 17.23 8.40 2.54
C GLU A 108 16.39 9.59 3.02
N GLN A 109 15.30 9.87 2.31
CA GLN A 109 14.38 10.94 2.59
C GLN A 109 12.94 10.47 2.40
N ILE A 110 12.03 11.01 3.22
CA ILE A 110 10.59 10.94 3.03
C ILE A 110 10.08 12.36 2.73
N TYR A 111 9.19 12.48 1.75
CA TYR A 111 8.47 13.73 1.49
C TYR A 111 6.99 13.40 1.29
N MET A 112 6.18 13.65 2.32
CA MET A 112 4.73 13.51 2.24
C MET A 112 4.15 14.76 1.59
N ASP A 113 3.29 14.58 0.59
CA ASP A 113 2.57 15.66 -0.11
C ASP A 113 1.23 15.14 -0.61
N GLY A 114 0.22 16.02 -0.65
CA GLY A 114 -1.13 15.70 -1.13
C GLY A 114 -1.15 15.12 -2.54
N GLY A 115 -0.22 15.55 -3.40
CA GLY A 115 -0.08 15.08 -4.78
C GLY A 115 0.72 13.80 -4.96
N ASN A 116 1.19 13.16 -3.88
CA ASN A 116 1.94 11.90 -3.98
C ASN A 116 1.09 10.79 -4.59
N GLU A 117 1.72 9.99 -5.45
CA GLU A 117 1.06 8.95 -6.24
C GLU A 117 0.36 7.93 -5.34
N VAL A 118 0.97 7.54 -4.22
CA VAL A 118 0.37 6.57 -3.29
C VAL A 118 -0.99 7.05 -2.76
N TYR A 119 -1.14 8.35 -2.46
CA TYR A 119 -2.39 8.89 -1.93
C TYR A 119 -3.42 9.07 -3.04
N MET A 120 -3.00 9.56 -4.22
CA MET A 120 -3.86 9.71 -5.40
C MET A 120 -4.39 8.36 -5.90
N ASN A 121 -3.67 7.26 -5.66
CA ASN A 121 -4.16 5.92 -5.96
C ASN A 121 -5.21 5.41 -4.95
N ILE A 122 -5.28 5.97 -3.74
CA ILE A 122 -6.24 5.60 -2.70
C ILE A 122 -7.47 6.51 -2.73
N ILE A 123 -7.25 7.81 -2.93
CA ILE A 123 -8.27 8.86 -3.03
C ILE A 123 -7.90 9.74 -4.25
N PRO A 124 -8.42 9.45 -5.46
CA PRO A 124 -8.02 10.12 -6.70
C PRO A 124 -8.20 11.63 -6.76
N HIS A 125 -9.14 12.19 -5.99
CA HIS A 125 -9.34 13.63 -5.87
C HIS A 125 -9.10 14.14 -4.46
N TRP A 126 -8.15 13.54 -3.73
CA TRP A 126 -7.74 14.08 -2.43
C TRP A 126 -7.13 15.46 -2.62
N ASP A 127 -7.63 16.44 -1.86
CA ASP A 127 -7.16 17.82 -1.90
C ASP A 127 -6.06 18.10 -0.86
N GLY A 128 -5.77 17.13 0.02
CA GLY A 128 -4.79 17.27 1.09
C GLY A 128 -5.25 18.13 2.26
N GLU A 129 -6.54 18.51 2.33
CA GLU A 129 -7.04 19.44 3.36
C GLU A 129 -7.50 18.75 4.65
N ASP A 130 -7.56 17.41 4.68
CA ASP A 130 -7.94 16.62 5.85
C ASP A 130 -6.77 15.83 6.47
N ASP A 131 -7.04 15.17 7.60
CA ASP A 131 -6.06 14.41 8.38
C ASP A 131 -5.94 12.93 7.96
N CYS A 132 -6.50 12.55 6.79
CA CYS A 132 -6.63 11.14 6.39
C CYS A 132 -5.28 10.40 6.39
N PHE A 133 -4.22 11.08 5.91
CA PHE A 133 -2.88 10.51 5.78
C PHE A 133 -1.88 11.03 6.81
N ASP A 134 -2.35 11.68 7.89
CA ASP A 134 -1.48 12.18 8.95
C ASP A 134 -0.62 11.08 9.59
N LEU A 135 0.65 11.39 9.81
CA LEU A 135 1.63 10.50 10.43
C LEU A 135 1.78 10.78 11.94
N ASN A 136 0.75 10.47 12.72
CA ASN A 136 0.72 10.79 14.17
C ASN A 136 1.27 9.70 15.11
N ASN A 137 1.51 8.49 14.60
CA ASN A 137 1.76 7.29 15.42
C ASN A 137 2.88 6.40 14.85
N VAL A 138 3.92 6.98 14.25
CA VAL A 138 5.13 6.22 13.88
C VAL A 138 5.89 5.81 15.14
N THR A 139 6.58 4.68 15.11
CA THR A 139 7.36 4.16 16.24
C THR A 139 8.87 4.19 15.96
N ILE A 140 9.67 4.21 17.03
CA ILE A 140 11.13 4.05 16.94
C ILE A 140 11.48 2.75 16.19
N SER A 141 10.81 1.64 16.52
CA SER A 141 11.04 0.34 15.87
C SER A 141 10.80 0.37 14.37
N GLU A 142 9.84 1.16 13.91
CA GLU A 142 9.59 1.32 12.48
C GLU A 142 10.70 2.12 11.80
N LEU A 143 11.12 3.25 12.39
CA LEU A 143 12.17 4.12 11.88
C LEU A 143 13.54 3.43 11.84
N SER A 144 13.90 2.67 12.89
CA SER A 144 15.19 1.97 12.99
C SER A 144 15.42 0.92 11.89
N GLN A 145 14.38 0.54 11.14
CA GLN A 145 14.53 -0.35 9.98
C GLN A 145 15.24 0.33 8.80
N PHE A 146 15.30 1.67 8.76
CA PHE A 146 15.82 2.46 7.65
C PHE A 146 17.16 3.11 8.01
N PRO A 147 18.28 2.38 7.84
CA PRO A 147 19.58 2.82 8.36
C PRO A 147 20.10 4.12 7.72
N ASN A 148 19.58 4.51 6.56
CA ASN A 148 20.01 5.68 5.80
C ASN A 148 18.97 6.80 5.78
N LEU A 149 17.81 6.64 6.42
CA LEU A 149 16.83 7.71 6.53
C LEU A 149 17.42 8.84 7.38
N ARG A 150 17.50 10.06 6.82
CA ARG A 150 18.07 11.23 7.50
C ARG A 150 17.15 12.43 7.49
N LYS A 151 16.18 12.47 6.59
CA LYS A 151 15.25 13.59 6.43
C LYS A 151 13.83 13.12 6.24
N ALA A 152 12.87 13.84 6.80
CA ALA A 152 11.46 13.64 6.54
C ALA A 152 10.73 14.98 6.51
N THR A 153 9.90 15.20 5.49
CA THR A 153 8.83 16.20 5.54
C THR A 153 7.52 15.43 5.66
N ILE A 154 6.76 15.67 6.72
CA ILE A 154 5.59 14.85 7.07
C ILE A 154 4.33 15.68 7.20
N MET A 155 3.17 15.07 6.90
CA MET A 155 1.86 15.61 7.27
C MET A 155 1.48 15.05 8.65
N SER A 156 1.10 15.92 9.59
CA SER A 156 0.83 15.50 10.97
C SER A 156 0.06 16.57 11.75
N SER A 157 -1.12 16.24 12.27
CA SER A 157 -1.87 17.07 13.24
C SER A 157 -1.28 17.05 14.66
N ASP A 158 -0.38 16.12 14.99
CA ASP A 158 0.32 16.04 16.29
C ASP A 158 1.85 16.07 16.10
N PHE A 159 2.34 17.09 15.37
CA PHE A 159 3.73 17.17 14.95
C PHE A 159 4.73 17.19 16.11
N ASP A 160 4.45 17.92 17.20
CA ASP A 160 5.36 18.02 18.35
C ASP A 160 5.68 16.65 18.94
N LYS A 161 4.67 15.80 19.11
CA LYS A 161 4.83 14.42 19.61
C LYS A 161 5.64 13.56 18.63
N VAL A 162 5.33 13.66 17.34
CA VAL A 162 5.98 12.83 16.31
C VAL A 162 7.44 13.24 16.14
N LYS A 163 7.73 14.55 16.22
CA LYS A 163 9.08 15.09 16.14
C LYS A 163 10.02 14.46 17.16
N GLU A 164 9.58 14.28 18.40
CA GLU A 164 10.39 13.63 19.44
C GLU A 164 10.85 12.21 19.06
N ILE A 165 10.01 11.48 18.30
CA ILE A 165 10.30 10.11 17.85
C ILE A 165 11.35 10.12 16.74
N PHE A 166 11.26 11.04 15.77
CA PHE A 166 12.27 11.20 14.72
C PHE A 166 13.60 11.73 15.27
N ASP A 167 13.57 12.68 16.20
CA ASP A 167 14.77 13.21 16.87
C ASP A 167 15.53 12.09 17.61
N ALA A 168 14.82 11.16 18.25
CA ALA A 168 15.43 10.02 18.95
C ALA A 168 16.23 9.10 18.01
N GLU A 169 15.83 9.02 16.73
CA GLU A 169 16.51 8.25 15.68
C GLU A 169 17.51 9.09 14.86
N ASN A 170 17.76 10.34 15.26
CA ASN A 170 18.64 11.30 14.57
C ASN A 170 18.20 11.58 13.12
N ILE A 171 16.90 11.67 12.89
CA ILE A 171 16.30 12.02 11.60
C ILE A 171 15.78 13.46 11.70
N ASP A 172 16.22 14.32 10.77
CA ASP A 172 15.73 15.69 10.66
C ASP A 172 14.30 15.66 10.11
N VAL A 173 13.34 16.23 10.85
CA VAL A 173 11.93 16.18 10.48
C VAL A 173 11.29 17.56 10.48
N GLU A 174 10.58 17.85 9.39
CA GLU A 174 9.84 19.08 9.15
C GLU A 174 8.34 18.75 8.95
N LEU A 175 7.48 19.67 9.38
CA LEU A 175 6.06 19.63 9.07
C LEU A 175 5.84 20.22 7.67
N LEU A 176 5.01 19.58 6.86
CA LEU A 176 4.59 20.10 5.55
C LEU A 176 3.79 21.42 5.68
#